data_AF-A0A1F0DYL7-F1
#
_entry.id   AF-A0A1F0DYL7-F1
#
_cell.length_a   1.000
_cell.length_b   1.000
_cell.length_c   1.000
_cell.angle_alpha   90.00
_cell.angle_beta   90.00
_cell.angle_gamma   90.00
#
_symmetry.space_group_name_H-M   'P 1'
#
loop_
_entity.id
_entity.type
_entity.pdbx_description
1 polymer ?
#
loop_
_entity_poly.entity_id
_entity_poly.type
_entity_poly.pdbx_seq_one_letter_code
_entity_poly.pdbx_strand_id
1 'polypeptide(L)'
;MSTAFTGFVLLNEAKFDRNKFLKDLKEDWNITLDLGDDSENKEKDMLVGNVGDIMVAVTLMPAPIPNNEAVDNAKTNYRWKDAVKVAEEHKAHILVSLLGEPNLVEGAKLYTKIISALTKQDNCTGINVLRTVLNPDMYRDFTKYYEENDMFPVENMIFIGLYASEDEKINAYTYGMEGFGKKEMEILDSSQSPEDVYYFLQGVADYVITSDVILQDGETIGFSAEQKIPISQSKGIAVNGTTLKLAY
;
A
#
# COMPACT_ATOMS: atom_id res chain seq x y z
N MET A 1 3.94 -19.51 4.81
CA MET A 1 2.74 -18.98 4.13
C MET A 1 3.24 -18.25 2.91
N SER A 2 2.69 -18.47 1.71
CA SER A 2 3.05 -17.63 0.57
C SER A 2 2.54 -16.22 0.87
N THR A 3 3.46 -15.29 1.03
CA THR A 3 3.13 -13.87 1.15
C THR A 3 2.44 -13.43 -0.14
N ALA A 4 1.34 -12.71 0.00
CA ALA A 4 0.55 -12.21 -1.11
C ALA A 4 0.31 -10.72 -0.90
N PHE A 5 0.53 -9.92 -1.94
CA PHE A 5 0.06 -8.54 -1.95
C PHE A 5 -1.34 -8.52 -2.52
N THR A 6 -2.30 -8.01 -1.74
CA THR A 6 -3.71 -7.96 -2.11
C THR A 6 -4.26 -6.56 -1.90
N GLY A 7 -5.10 -6.12 -2.84
CA GLY A 7 -5.78 -4.84 -2.75
C GLY A 7 -7.04 -4.78 -3.59
N PHE A 8 -7.77 -3.68 -3.42
CA PHE A 8 -9.05 -3.50 -4.06
C PHE A 8 -9.12 -2.15 -4.76
N VAL A 9 -9.46 -2.14 -6.05
CA VAL A 9 -9.78 -0.92 -6.78
C VAL A 9 -11.29 -0.71 -6.71
N LEU A 10 -11.72 0.41 -6.16
CA LEU A 10 -13.13 0.76 -5.98
C LEU A 10 -13.70 1.30 -7.29
N LEU A 11 -14.88 0.83 -7.67
CA LEU A 11 -15.54 1.19 -8.92
C LEU A 11 -16.94 1.78 -8.69
N ASN A 12 -17.32 2.79 -9.47
CA ASN A 12 -18.69 3.33 -9.46
C ASN A 12 -19.69 2.54 -10.33
N GLU A 13 -19.20 1.55 -11.09
CA GLU A 13 -19.95 0.64 -11.95
C GLU A 13 -19.26 -0.73 -11.98
N ALA A 14 -20.03 -1.83 -12.07
CA ALA A 14 -19.50 -3.19 -12.18
C ALA A 14 -18.97 -3.48 -13.60
N LYS A 15 -17.86 -2.84 -13.96
CA LYS A 15 -17.24 -2.96 -15.28
C LYS A 15 -15.72 -3.07 -15.13
N PHE A 16 -15.13 -3.99 -15.88
CA PHE A 16 -13.69 -4.14 -16.00
C PHE A 16 -13.30 -4.26 -17.48
N ASP A 17 -12.55 -3.28 -17.98
CA ASP A 17 -11.97 -3.33 -19.32
C ASP A 17 -10.57 -3.98 -19.26
N ARG A 18 -10.56 -5.31 -19.44
CA ARG A 18 -9.36 -6.15 -19.48
C ARG A 18 -8.36 -5.68 -20.54
N ASN A 19 -8.84 -5.31 -21.73
CA ASN A 19 -7.97 -4.92 -22.84
C ASN A 19 -7.30 -3.58 -22.55
N LYS A 20 -8.06 -2.63 -22.01
CA LYS A 20 -7.50 -1.36 -21.55
C LYS A 20 -6.47 -1.57 -20.44
N PHE A 21 -6.75 -2.42 -19.45
CA PHE A 21 -5.79 -2.74 -18.39
C PHE A 21 -4.49 -3.34 -18.95
N LEU A 22 -4.55 -4.37 -19.79
CA LEU A 22 -3.36 -4.99 -20.38
C LEU A 22 -2.58 -4.01 -21.26
N LYS A 23 -3.29 -3.16 -22.00
CA LYS A 23 -2.69 -2.10 -22.81
C LYS A 23 -1.97 -1.08 -21.93
N ASP A 24 -2.65 -0.56 -20.91
CA ASP A 24 -2.10 0.44 -19.97
C ASP A 24 -0.89 -0.12 -19.21
N LEU A 25 -0.96 -1.37 -18.75
CA LEU A 25 0.15 -2.06 -18.06
C LEU A 25 1.39 -2.18 -18.95
N LYS A 26 1.21 -2.46 -20.24
CA LYS A 26 2.30 -2.52 -21.22
C LYS A 26 2.83 -1.15 -21.60
N GLU A 27 1.96 -0.18 -21.84
CA GLU A 27 2.35 1.18 -22.26
C GLU A 27 3.06 1.95 -21.15
N ASP A 28 2.56 1.85 -19.91
CA ASP A 28 3.11 2.61 -18.78
C ASP A 28 4.36 1.94 -18.18
N TRP A 29 4.40 0.60 -18.15
CA TRP A 29 5.39 -0.14 -17.37
C TRP A 29 6.16 -1.21 -18.15
N ASN A 30 5.88 -1.38 -19.45
CA ASN A 30 6.45 -2.45 -20.28
C ASN A 30 6.24 -3.87 -19.70
N ILE A 31 5.16 -4.07 -18.94
CA ILE A 31 4.80 -5.36 -18.36
C ILE A 31 3.77 -6.05 -19.26
N THR A 32 3.96 -7.35 -19.50
CA THR A 32 3.00 -8.21 -20.20
C THR A 32 2.69 -9.41 -19.31
N LEU A 33 1.41 -9.73 -19.15
CA LEU A 33 0.96 -10.93 -18.46
C LEU A 33 0.95 -12.11 -19.43
N ASP A 34 1.64 -13.19 -19.07
CA ASP A 34 1.47 -14.48 -19.73
C ASP A 34 0.18 -15.12 -19.23
N LEU A 35 -0.85 -15.12 -20.09
CA LEU A 35 -2.16 -15.67 -19.78
C LEU A 35 -2.26 -17.17 -20.05
N GLY A 36 -1.23 -17.81 -20.62
CA GLY A 36 -1.26 -19.22 -21.02
C GLY A 36 -2.49 -19.60 -21.86
N ASP A 37 -3.03 -20.80 -21.60
CA ASP A 37 -4.26 -21.32 -22.24
C ASP A 37 -5.54 -20.58 -21.77
N ASP A 38 -5.46 -19.84 -20.65
CA ASP A 38 -6.54 -18.96 -20.17
C ASP A 38 -6.72 -17.70 -21.04
N SER A 39 -5.85 -17.49 -22.05
CA SER A 39 -6.06 -16.49 -23.09
C SER A 39 -7.38 -16.68 -23.87
N GLU A 40 -7.90 -17.91 -23.92
CA GLU A 40 -9.22 -18.22 -24.51
C GLU A 40 -10.38 -18.12 -23.52
N ASN A 41 -10.09 -17.91 -22.22
CA ASN A 41 -11.11 -17.83 -21.17
C ASN A 41 -11.86 -16.49 -21.25
N LYS A 42 -13.10 -16.59 -21.76
CA LYS A 42 -14.00 -15.47 -22.06
C LYS A 42 -14.73 -14.91 -20.83
N GLU A 43 -14.43 -15.40 -19.63
CA GLU A 43 -14.96 -14.79 -18.41
C GLU A 43 -14.47 -13.35 -18.32
N LYS A 44 -15.39 -12.40 -18.52
CA LYS A 44 -15.07 -10.97 -18.59
C LYS A 44 -14.64 -10.41 -17.23
N ASP A 45 -14.91 -11.16 -16.17
CA ASP A 45 -14.80 -10.72 -14.79
C ASP A 45 -13.51 -11.22 -14.12
N MET A 46 -12.70 -12.06 -14.77
CA MET A 46 -11.45 -12.57 -14.21
C MET A 46 -10.31 -12.54 -15.23
N LEU A 47 -9.12 -12.25 -14.75
CA LEU A 47 -7.88 -12.31 -15.50
C LEU A 47 -6.81 -12.89 -14.59
N VAL A 48 -6.26 -14.04 -14.97
CA VAL A 48 -5.11 -14.66 -14.31
C VAL A 48 -3.99 -14.81 -15.33
N GLY A 49 -2.79 -14.48 -14.92
CA GLY A 49 -1.59 -14.69 -15.72
C GLY A 49 -0.34 -14.57 -14.87
N ASN A 50 0.81 -14.73 -15.50
CA ASN A 50 2.09 -14.67 -14.82
C ASN A 50 2.95 -13.51 -15.34
N VAL A 51 3.79 -12.98 -14.45
CA VAL A 51 4.97 -12.17 -14.79
C VAL A 51 6.18 -12.94 -14.28
N GLY A 52 6.88 -13.65 -15.17
CA GLY A 52 7.86 -14.64 -14.76
C GLY A 52 7.19 -15.75 -13.93
N ASP A 53 7.67 -15.97 -12.71
CA ASP A 53 7.12 -16.97 -11.78
C ASP A 53 6.01 -16.41 -10.85
N ILE A 54 5.68 -15.12 -10.97
CA ILE A 54 4.71 -14.44 -10.11
C ILE A 54 3.33 -14.53 -10.74
N MET A 55 2.39 -15.15 -10.05
CA MET A 55 1.00 -15.21 -10.49
C MET A 55 0.27 -13.92 -10.11
N VAL A 56 -0.39 -13.32 -11.09
CA VAL A 56 -1.22 -12.12 -10.97
C VAL A 56 -2.67 -12.52 -11.22
N ALA A 57 -3.52 -12.33 -10.23
CA ALA A 57 -4.97 -12.51 -10.34
C ALA A 57 -5.68 -11.16 -10.20
N VAL A 58 -6.54 -10.84 -11.16
CA VAL A 58 -7.34 -9.61 -11.22
C VAL A 58 -8.79 -10.00 -11.47
N THR A 59 -9.68 -9.75 -10.52
CA THR A 59 -11.08 -10.20 -10.56
C THR A 59 -12.04 -9.07 -10.26
N LEU A 60 -13.01 -8.83 -11.14
CA LEU A 60 -14.15 -7.97 -10.92
C LEU A 60 -15.15 -8.65 -9.98
N MET A 61 -15.44 -7.98 -8.88
CA MET A 61 -16.53 -8.32 -7.97
C MET A 61 -17.67 -7.33 -8.25
N PRO A 62 -18.85 -7.79 -8.75
CA PRO A 62 -19.97 -6.93 -9.11
C PRO A 62 -20.78 -6.49 -7.87
N ALA A 63 -20.09 -6.14 -6.79
CA ALA A 63 -20.65 -5.71 -5.52
C ALA A 63 -19.64 -4.83 -4.77
N PRO A 64 -20.09 -3.93 -3.87
CA PRO A 64 -19.18 -3.20 -2.99
C PRO A 64 -18.43 -4.15 -2.06
N ILE A 65 -17.33 -3.68 -1.48
CA ILE A 65 -16.59 -4.42 -0.45
C ILE A 65 -17.54 -4.64 0.75
N PRO A 66 -17.67 -5.89 1.25
CA PRO A 66 -18.62 -6.23 2.29
C PRO A 66 -18.29 -5.58 3.65
N ASN A 67 -19.25 -5.64 4.57
CA ASN A 67 -19.08 -5.28 5.99
C ASN A 67 -18.63 -3.84 6.25
N ASN A 68 -18.88 -2.91 5.32
CA ASN A 68 -18.49 -1.50 5.44
C ASN A 68 -16.96 -1.29 5.56
N GLU A 69 -16.15 -2.30 5.19
CA GLU A 69 -14.71 -2.29 5.40
C GLU A 69 -14.03 -1.09 4.74
N ALA A 70 -14.36 -0.80 3.48
CA ALA A 70 -13.80 0.34 2.75
C ALA A 70 -14.10 1.68 3.43
N VAL A 71 -15.31 1.84 3.97
CA VAL A 71 -15.75 3.07 4.64
C VAL A 71 -15.03 3.23 5.98
N ASP A 72 -14.88 2.14 6.74
CA ASP A 72 -14.15 2.18 8.01
C ASP A 72 -12.66 2.45 7.80
N ASN A 73 -12.05 1.84 6.77
CA ASN A 73 -10.69 2.14 6.36
C ASN A 73 -10.55 3.59 5.89
N ALA A 74 -11.48 4.12 5.10
CA ALA A 74 -11.41 5.48 4.57
C ALA A 74 -11.33 6.57 5.65
N LYS A 75 -11.89 6.33 6.85
CA LYS A 75 -11.84 7.26 7.99
C LYS A 75 -10.41 7.52 8.49
N THR A 76 -9.46 6.65 8.18
CA THR A 76 -8.04 6.84 8.55
C THR A 76 -7.33 7.84 7.64
N ASN A 77 -7.88 8.14 6.46
CA ASN A 77 -7.20 9.00 5.48
C ASN A 77 -7.36 10.48 5.81
N TYR A 78 -6.31 11.08 6.36
CA TYR A 78 -6.25 12.52 6.66
C TYR A 78 -5.85 13.39 5.46
N ARG A 79 -5.41 12.79 4.35
CA ARG A 79 -4.92 13.50 3.15
C ARG A 79 -5.99 13.71 2.09
N TRP A 80 -6.99 12.83 2.04
CA TRP A 80 -8.01 12.85 1.00
C TRP A 80 -9.42 12.94 1.58
N LYS A 81 -9.96 14.16 1.59
CA LYS A 81 -11.30 14.48 2.13
C LYS A 81 -12.46 13.67 1.54
N ASP A 82 -12.33 13.21 0.30
CA ASP A 82 -13.40 12.49 -0.39
C ASP A 82 -13.30 10.97 -0.21
N ALA A 83 -12.31 10.45 0.53
CA ALA A 83 -12.08 9.02 0.71
C ALA A 83 -13.33 8.29 1.24
N VAL A 84 -13.97 8.84 2.28
CA VAL A 84 -15.19 8.25 2.88
C VAL A 84 -16.33 8.24 1.88
N LYS A 85 -16.58 9.37 1.21
CA LYS A 85 -17.64 9.49 0.20
C LYS A 85 -17.45 8.48 -0.93
N VAL A 86 -16.23 8.37 -1.46
CA VAL A 86 -15.90 7.41 -2.52
C VAL A 86 -16.12 5.97 -2.04
N ALA A 87 -15.72 5.66 -0.80
CA ALA A 87 -15.94 4.36 -0.20
C ALA A 87 -17.42 4.06 0.07
N GLU A 88 -18.27 5.06 0.31
CA GLU A 88 -19.72 4.86 0.45
C GLU A 88 -20.42 4.67 -0.90
N GLU A 89 -19.97 5.38 -1.94
CA GLU A 89 -20.63 5.43 -3.25
C GLU A 89 -20.19 4.32 -4.23
N HIS A 90 -19.10 3.59 -3.95
CA HIS A 90 -18.64 2.50 -4.81
C HIS A 90 -19.68 1.36 -4.88
N LYS A 91 -19.80 0.75 -6.06
CA LYS A 91 -20.82 -0.28 -6.35
C LYS A 91 -20.22 -1.63 -6.69
N ALA A 92 -18.94 -1.65 -7.05
CA ALA A 92 -18.18 -2.80 -7.43
C ALA A 92 -16.72 -2.59 -7.02
N HIS A 93 -15.92 -3.66 -7.07
CA HIS A 93 -14.48 -3.53 -6.88
C HIS A 93 -13.72 -4.55 -7.72
N ILE A 94 -12.48 -4.23 -8.07
CA ILE A 94 -11.54 -5.19 -8.62
C ILE A 94 -10.65 -5.68 -7.49
N LEU A 95 -10.69 -6.98 -7.19
CA LEU A 95 -9.74 -7.66 -6.33
C LEU A 95 -8.48 -7.96 -7.14
N VAL A 96 -7.32 -7.57 -6.60
CA VAL A 96 -6.01 -7.85 -7.19
C VAL A 96 -5.21 -8.64 -6.18
N SER A 97 -4.52 -9.68 -6.63
CA SER A 97 -3.58 -10.44 -5.80
C SER A 97 -2.36 -10.88 -6.59
N LEU A 98 -1.19 -10.67 -6.00
CA LEU A 98 0.07 -11.24 -6.46
C LEU A 98 0.46 -12.40 -5.55
N LEU A 99 0.74 -13.54 -6.14
CA LEU A 99 1.03 -14.80 -5.46
C LEU A 99 2.35 -15.37 -5.95
N GLY A 100 3.08 -16.00 -5.03
CA GLY A 100 4.29 -16.77 -5.36
C GLY A 100 5.56 -15.93 -5.54
N GLU A 101 5.55 -14.64 -5.20
CA GLU A 101 6.75 -13.81 -5.23
C GLU A 101 7.78 -14.26 -4.18
N PRO A 102 9.00 -14.65 -4.57
CA PRO A 102 10.08 -14.92 -3.62
C PRO A 102 10.72 -13.64 -3.02
N ASN A 103 10.73 -12.52 -3.74
CA ASN A 103 11.32 -11.25 -3.29
C ASN A 103 10.24 -10.17 -3.08
N LEU A 104 9.93 -9.89 -1.82
CA LEU A 104 8.86 -8.95 -1.46
C LEU A 104 9.08 -7.52 -1.94
N VAL A 105 10.34 -7.07 -2.09
CA VAL A 105 10.65 -5.73 -2.60
C VAL A 105 10.31 -5.62 -4.09
N GLU A 106 10.72 -6.61 -4.88
CA GLU A 106 10.44 -6.64 -6.32
C GLU A 106 8.95 -6.90 -6.59
N GLY A 107 8.31 -7.79 -5.82
CA GLY A 107 6.87 -8.00 -5.92
C GLY A 107 6.06 -6.77 -5.52
N ALA A 108 6.54 -5.97 -4.56
CA ALA A 108 5.92 -4.71 -4.22
C ALA A 108 6.02 -3.71 -5.38
N LYS A 109 7.19 -3.57 -6.01
CA LYS A 109 7.36 -2.74 -7.23
C LYS A 109 6.43 -3.20 -8.36
N LEU A 110 6.26 -4.51 -8.56
CA LEU A 110 5.33 -5.04 -9.55
C LEU A 110 3.85 -4.77 -9.17
N TYR A 111 3.51 -5.00 -7.90
CA TYR A 111 2.17 -4.78 -7.35
C TYR A 111 1.70 -3.34 -7.57
N THR A 112 2.55 -2.36 -7.25
CA THR A 112 2.19 -0.94 -7.40
C THR A 112 1.97 -0.56 -8.85
N LYS A 113 2.78 -1.05 -9.78
CA LYS A 113 2.59 -0.86 -11.23
C LYS A 113 1.24 -1.43 -11.71
N ILE A 114 0.88 -2.62 -11.25
CA ILE A 114 -0.39 -3.27 -11.59
C ILE A 114 -1.58 -2.46 -11.06
N ILE A 115 -1.57 -2.08 -9.78
CA ILE A 115 -2.63 -1.23 -9.20
C ILE A 115 -2.70 0.11 -9.93
N SER A 116 -1.55 0.75 -10.19
CA SER A 116 -1.46 2.00 -10.94
C SER A 116 -2.12 1.91 -12.32
N ALA A 117 -1.87 0.84 -13.08
CA ALA A 117 -2.53 0.62 -14.36
C ALA A 117 -4.05 0.40 -14.20
N LEU A 118 -4.49 -0.33 -13.16
CA LEU A 118 -5.93 -0.53 -12.88
C LEU A 118 -6.65 0.75 -12.48
N THR A 119 -5.96 1.71 -11.87
CA THR A 119 -6.59 3.00 -11.55
C THR A 119 -6.96 3.83 -12.78
N LYS A 120 -6.45 3.48 -13.96
CA LYS A 120 -6.81 4.12 -15.23
C LYS A 120 -8.13 3.61 -15.82
N GLN A 121 -8.81 2.65 -15.19
CA GLN A 121 -10.18 2.26 -15.56
C GLN A 121 -11.12 3.46 -15.41
N ASP A 122 -11.97 3.73 -16.40
CA ASP A 122 -12.80 4.95 -16.45
C ASP A 122 -13.78 5.07 -15.27
N ASN A 123 -14.14 3.94 -14.65
CA ASN A 123 -15.04 3.81 -13.52
C ASN A 123 -14.31 3.67 -12.17
N CYS A 124 -12.97 3.74 -12.13
CA CYS A 124 -12.20 3.74 -10.89
C CYS A 124 -12.45 5.02 -10.10
N THR A 125 -12.77 4.89 -8.81
CA THR A 125 -13.00 6.02 -7.92
C THR A 125 -12.03 6.08 -6.75
N GLY A 126 -11.46 4.96 -6.31
CA GLY A 126 -10.56 4.89 -5.16
C GLY A 126 -9.84 3.55 -5.06
N ILE A 127 -8.92 3.42 -4.10
CA ILE A 127 -8.17 2.18 -3.85
C ILE A 127 -8.25 1.84 -2.37
N ASN A 128 -8.83 0.71 -1.98
CA ASN A 128 -8.83 0.24 -0.59
C ASN A 128 -7.65 -0.70 -0.38
N VAL A 129 -6.60 -0.18 0.27
CA VAL A 129 -5.35 -0.89 0.61
C VAL A 129 -4.81 -0.32 1.93
N LEU A 130 -3.95 -1.06 2.63
CA LEU A 130 -3.22 -0.54 3.81
C LEU A 130 -4.13 0.04 4.91
N ARG A 131 -5.33 -0.54 5.10
CA ARG A 131 -6.38 -0.02 6.00
C ARG A 131 -6.74 1.45 5.77
N THR A 132 -6.65 1.89 4.52
CA THR A 132 -7.09 3.21 4.10
C THR A 132 -7.69 3.17 2.70
N VAL A 133 -8.30 4.28 2.28
CA VAL A 133 -8.78 4.45 0.91
C VAL A 133 -7.98 5.56 0.26
N LEU A 134 -7.18 5.22 -0.74
CA LEU A 134 -6.23 6.11 -1.42
C LEU A 134 -6.84 6.74 -2.67
N ASN A 135 -6.41 7.97 -2.96
CA ASN A 135 -6.75 8.67 -4.19
C ASN A 135 -6.03 8.01 -5.39
N PRO A 136 -6.75 7.67 -6.47
CA PRO A 136 -6.17 7.01 -7.64
C PRO A 136 -5.03 7.80 -8.31
N ASP A 137 -5.18 9.12 -8.43
CA ASP A 137 -4.21 9.99 -9.10
C ASP A 137 -2.92 10.06 -8.28
N MET A 138 -3.03 10.30 -6.96
CA MET A 138 -1.87 10.29 -6.06
C MET A 138 -1.13 8.95 -6.09
N TYR A 139 -1.86 7.83 -6.15
CA TYR A 139 -1.24 6.51 -6.22
C TYR A 139 -0.39 6.35 -7.49
N ARG A 140 -0.90 6.82 -8.65
CA ARG A 140 -0.15 6.79 -9.92
C ARG A 140 1.07 7.71 -9.88
N ASP A 141 0.92 8.91 -9.33
CA ASP A 141 2.01 9.88 -9.21
C ASP A 141 3.15 9.32 -8.38
N PHE A 142 2.85 8.71 -7.22
CA PHE A 142 3.88 8.03 -6.41
C PHE A 142 4.47 6.82 -7.14
N THR A 143 3.66 5.97 -7.78
CA THR A 143 4.17 4.81 -8.51
C THR A 143 5.18 5.24 -9.58
N LYS A 144 4.85 6.30 -10.33
CA LYS A 144 5.72 6.86 -11.36
C LYS A 144 6.99 7.45 -10.75
N TYR A 145 6.86 8.27 -9.70
CA TYR A 145 8.01 8.86 -9.00
C TYR A 145 9.00 7.78 -8.54
N TYR A 146 8.50 6.73 -7.91
CA TYR A 146 9.34 5.65 -7.40
C TYR A 146 10.01 4.83 -8.50
N GLU A 147 9.30 4.54 -9.58
CA GLU A 147 9.87 3.87 -10.74
C GLU A 147 10.98 4.70 -11.42
N GLU A 148 10.73 5.99 -11.65
CA GLU A 148 11.68 6.88 -12.34
C GLU A 148 12.99 7.09 -11.55
N ASN A 149 12.95 6.89 -10.23
CA ASN A 149 14.11 7.03 -9.35
C ASN A 149 14.72 5.69 -8.91
N ASP A 150 14.21 4.55 -9.40
CA ASP A 150 14.59 3.20 -8.96
C ASP A 150 14.56 3.02 -7.43
N MET A 151 13.47 3.49 -6.82
CA MET A 151 13.27 3.48 -5.37
C MET A 151 12.14 2.52 -4.97
N PHE A 152 12.14 2.08 -3.71
CA PHE A 152 11.04 1.28 -3.17
C PHE A 152 9.80 2.16 -2.94
N PRO A 153 8.59 1.75 -3.37
CA PRO A 153 7.42 2.61 -3.37
C PRO A 153 6.72 2.71 -2.01
N VAL A 154 7.36 3.38 -1.05
CA VAL A 154 6.91 3.46 0.34
C VAL A 154 5.46 3.95 0.45
N GLU A 155 5.10 5.07 -0.19
CA GLU A 155 3.74 5.65 -0.11
C GLU A 155 2.65 4.75 -0.69
N ASN A 156 3.02 3.84 -1.60
CA ASN A 156 2.07 2.89 -2.17
C ASN A 156 1.94 1.60 -1.34
N MET A 157 2.92 1.31 -0.48
CA MET A 157 3.05 0.03 0.24
C MET A 157 2.95 0.16 1.75
N ILE A 158 3.15 1.35 2.30
CA ILE A 158 3.14 1.65 3.73
C ILE A 158 2.29 2.90 3.94
N PHE A 159 1.23 2.77 4.71
CA PHE A 159 0.46 3.91 5.14
C PHE A 159 1.10 4.48 6.40
N ILE A 160 1.49 5.75 6.36
CA ILE A 160 1.95 6.49 7.53
C ILE A 160 0.80 7.37 8.00
N GLY A 161 0.23 6.99 9.14
CA GLY A 161 -0.80 7.76 9.82
C GLY A 161 -0.17 8.80 10.75
N LEU A 162 -0.77 9.99 10.81
CA LEU A 162 -0.41 11.06 11.74
C LEU A 162 -1.64 11.46 12.55
N TYR A 163 -1.45 11.71 13.84
CA TYR A 163 -2.49 12.30 14.69
C TYR A 163 -1.86 13.13 15.82
N ALA A 164 -2.57 14.16 16.25
CA ALA A 164 -2.14 14.99 17.38
C ALA A 164 -2.66 14.40 18.69
N SER A 165 -1.85 14.49 19.75
CA SER A 165 -2.29 14.33 21.14
C SER A 165 -3.02 15.60 21.62
N GLU A 166 -3.57 15.55 22.84
CA GLU A 166 -4.23 16.70 23.47
C GLU A 166 -3.30 17.92 23.63
N ASP A 167 -2.00 17.70 23.81
CA ASP A 167 -0.98 18.75 23.97
C ASP A 167 -0.35 19.20 22.63
N GLU A 168 -1.04 18.97 21.50
CA GLU A 168 -0.56 19.26 20.13
C GLU A 168 0.71 18.52 19.71
N LYS A 169 1.20 17.56 20.51
CA LYS A 169 2.35 16.72 20.12
C LYS A 169 1.96 15.72 19.04
N ILE A 170 2.91 15.44 18.15
CA ILE A 170 2.66 14.61 16.97
C ILE A 170 2.91 13.15 17.29
N ASN A 171 1.93 12.32 16.95
CA ASN A 171 2.03 10.88 16.96
C ASN A 171 1.98 10.36 15.52
N ALA A 172 2.71 9.29 15.25
CA ALA A 172 2.74 8.64 13.95
C ALA A 172 2.81 7.13 14.07
N TYR A 173 2.32 6.43 13.05
CA TYR A 173 2.40 4.98 12.97
C TYR A 173 2.54 4.51 11.53
N THR A 174 3.19 3.37 11.34
CA THR A 174 3.17 2.64 10.07
C THR A 174 2.02 1.63 10.03
N TYR A 175 1.54 1.35 8.83
CA TYR A 175 0.72 0.19 8.54
C TYR A 175 1.12 -0.40 7.19
N GLY A 176 1.45 -1.70 7.17
CA GLY A 176 1.88 -2.44 5.98
C GLY A 176 3.25 -3.12 6.14
N MET A 177 4.01 -2.79 7.18
CA MET A 177 5.31 -3.39 7.49
C MET A 177 5.22 -4.90 7.70
N GLU A 178 4.11 -5.38 8.26
CA GLU A 178 3.88 -6.83 8.46
C GLU A 178 3.85 -7.61 7.15
N GLY A 179 3.43 -6.98 6.04
CA GLY A 179 3.48 -7.57 4.69
C GLY A 179 4.91 -7.90 4.23
N PHE A 180 5.90 -7.26 4.85
CA PHE A 180 7.33 -7.47 4.64
C PHE A 180 7.99 -8.28 5.77
N GLY A 181 7.20 -8.86 6.67
CA GLY A 181 7.70 -9.58 7.84
C GLY A 181 8.35 -8.68 8.90
N LYS A 182 8.04 -7.38 8.89
CA LYS A 182 8.58 -6.37 9.79
C LYS A 182 7.51 -5.94 10.80
N LYS A 183 7.93 -5.51 11.99
CA LYS A 183 6.98 -4.95 12.98
C LYS A 183 6.54 -3.56 12.52
N GLU A 184 5.29 -3.22 12.79
CA GLU A 184 4.86 -1.83 12.70
C GLU A 184 5.61 -0.96 13.73
N MET A 185 5.77 0.31 13.39
CA MET A 185 6.53 1.29 14.15
C MET A 185 5.63 2.47 14.52
N GLU A 186 5.87 3.05 15.69
CA GLU A 186 5.15 4.21 16.20
C GLU A 186 6.12 5.25 16.76
N ILE A 187 5.80 6.53 16.52
CA ILE A 187 6.40 7.67 17.19
C ILE A 187 5.32 8.27 18.06
N LEU A 188 5.60 8.47 19.35
CA LEU A 188 4.63 8.93 20.32
C LEU A 188 5.08 10.26 20.92
N ASP A 189 4.14 11.20 21.02
CA ASP A 189 4.33 12.50 21.67
C ASP A 189 5.60 13.23 21.20
N SER A 190 5.86 13.23 19.89
CA SER A 190 6.99 13.94 19.30
C SER A 190 6.79 15.45 19.36
N SER A 191 7.87 16.16 19.66
CA SER A 191 7.93 17.63 19.59
C SER A 191 8.37 18.13 18.21
N GLN A 192 8.65 17.24 17.26
CA GLN A 192 9.02 17.60 15.88
C GLN A 192 7.79 18.02 15.07
N SER A 193 8.02 18.64 13.91
CA SER A 193 6.92 19.00 13.01
C SER A 193 6.26 17.74 12.42
N PRO A 194 4.97 17.79 12.03
CA PRO A 194 4.30 16.66 11.37
C PRO A 194 5.04 16.15 10.12
N GLU A 195 5.68 17.06 9.39
CA GLU A 195 6.45 16.77 8.18
C GLU A 195 7.73 16.00 8.52
N ASP A 196 8.49 16.46 9.53
CA ASP A 196 9.71 15.78 9.97
C ASP A 196 9.41 14.38 10.51
N VAL A 197 8.34 14.23 11.30
CA VAL A 197 7.90 12.92 11.82
C VAL A 197 7.53 11.98 10.66
N TYR A 198 6.79 12.49 9.68
CA TYR A 198 6.40 11.71 8.50
C TYR A 198 7.62 11.22 7.73
N TYR A 199 8.53 12.12 7.33
CA TYR A 199 9.69 11.75 6.53
C TYR A 199 10.69 10.88 7.29
N PHE A 200 10.85 11.10 8.59
CA PHE A 200 11.67 10.22 9.41
C PHE A 200 11.11 8.79 9.41
N LEU A 201 9.80 8.64 9.68
CA LEU A 201 9.18 7.31 9.72
C LEU A 201 9.13 6.64 8.35
N GLN A 202 8.93 7.42 7.28
CA GLN A 202 9.01 6.98 5.89
C GLN A 202 10.40 6.44 5.55
N GLY A 203 11.45 7.19 5.85
CA GLY A 203 12.83 6.75 5.60
C GLY A 203 13.22 5.52 6.43
N VAL A 204 12.72 5.40 7.66
CA VAL A 204 12.98 4.21 8.49
C VAL A 204 12.27 2.99 7.89
N ALA A 205 11.01 3.14 7.44
CA ALA A 205 10.28 2.07 6.78
C ALA A 205 11.01 1.60 5.51
N ASP A 206 11.44 2.54 4.66
CA ASP A 206 12.24 2.26 3.47
C ASP A 206 13.52 1.47 3.81
N TYR A 207 14.32 1.97 4.76
CA TYR A 207 15.55 1.33 5.19
C TYR A 207 15.32 -0.09 5.71
N VAL A 208 14.35 -0.27 6.60
CA VAL A 208 14.05 -1.57 7.23
C VAL A 208 13.61 -2.60 6.20
N ILE A 209 12.83 -2.19 5.19
CA ILE A 209 12.35 -3.07 4.12
C ILE A 209 13.47 -3.38 3.14
N THR A 210 14.09 -2.36 2.55
CA THR A 210 15.07 -2.52 1.46
C THR A 210 16.40 -3.12 1.91
N SER A 211 16.79 -2.90 3.17
CA SER A 211 18.01 -3.48 3.75
C SER A 211 17.75 -4.79 4.52
N ASP A 212 16.50 -5.28 4.52
CA ASP A 212 16.06 -6.47 5.27
C ASP A 212 16.48 -6.47 6.75
N VAL A 213 16.42 -5.31 7.39
CA VAL A 213 16.86 -5.15 8.79
C VAL A 213 15.74 -5.60 9.75
N ILE A 214 16.12 -6.14 10.90
CA ILE A 214 15.21 -6.42 12.01
C ILE A 214 15.66 -5.59 13.20
N LEU A 215 14.95 -4.50 13.46
CA LEU A 215 15.19 -3.63 14.61
C LEU A 215 14.76 -4.34 15.91
N GLN A 216 15.57 -4.19 16.96
CA GLN A 216 15.36 -4.79 18.28
C GLN A 216 15.09 -3.75 19.37
N ASP A 217 14.45 -4.21 20.45
CA ASP A 217 14.30 -3.44 21.68
C ASP A 217 15.67 -3.09 22.27
N GLY A 218 15.84 -1.82 22.68
CA GLY A 218 17.09 -1.30 23.24
C GLY A 218 18.14 -0.85 22.22
N GLU A 219 17.91 -1.03 20.93
CA GLU A 219 18.76 -0.47 19.87
C GLU A 219 18.49 1.02 19.63
N THR A 220 19.28 1.61 18.72
CA THR A 220 19.05 2.98 18.24
C THR A 220 19.09 3.01 16.73
N ILE A 221 18.29 3.88 16.11
CA ILE A 221 18.31 4.16 14.67
C ILE A 221 18.59 5.64 14.40
N GLY A 222 19.19 5.94 13.26
CA GLY A 222 19.41 7.32 12.81
C GLY A 222 20.00 7.36 11.41
N PHE A 223 19.83 8.49 10.73
CA PHE A 223 20.36 8.73 9.38
C PHE A 223 21.74 9.40 9.39
N SER A 224 22.33 9.60 10.57
CA SER A 224 23.71 10.06 10.75
C SER A 224 24.37 9.32 11.93
N ALA A 225 25.69 9.44 12.06
CA ALA A 225 26.44 8.81 13.16
C ALA A 225 26.08 9.42 14.53
N GLU A 226 25.62 10.67 14.54
CA GLU A 226 25.26 11.44 15.71
C GLU A 226 23.80 11.22 16.12
N GLN A 227 22.91 10.95 15.17
CA GLN A 227 21.51 10.70 15.45
C GLN A 227 21.32 9.31 16.05
N LYS A 228 20.80 9.26 17.28
CA LYS A 228 20.54 8.02 18.01
C LYS A 228 19.14 8.05 18.58
N ILE A 229 18.16 7.63 17.79
CA ILE A 229 16.76 7.52 18.18
C ILE A 229 16.57 6.18 18.91
N PRO A 230 16.28 6.18 20.22
CA PRO A 230 16.06 4.95 20.98
C PRO A 230 14.87 4.17 20.45
N ILE A 231 15.03 2.85 20.41
CA ILE A 231 13.99 1.89 20.05
C ILE A 231 13.56 1.16 21.30
N SER A 232 12.26 1.12 21.55
CA SER A 232 11.67 0.21 22.52
C SER A 232 10.55 -0.60 21.91
N GLN A 233 10.11 -1.66 22.58
CA GLN A 233 9.01 -2.51 22.12
C GLN A 233 7.89 -2.56 23.15
N SER A 234 6.66 -2.27 22.71
CA SER A 234 5.47 -2.39 23.57
C SER A 234 4.21 -2.60 22.74
N LYS A 235 3.04 -2.71 23.40
CA LYS A 235 1.76 -2.85 22.71
C LYS A 235 1.51 -1.63 21.82
N GLY A 236 0.96 -1.88 20.63
CA GLY A 236 0.57 -0.81 19.72
C GLY A 236 -0.51 0.09 20.32
N ILE A 237 -0.43 1.39 20.02
CA ILE A 237 -1.43 2.38 20.46
C ILE A 237 -2.42 2.65 19.33
N ALA A 238 -1.91 3.01 18.16
CA ALA A 238 -2.71 3.30 16.96
C ALA A 238 -3.04 2.03 16.14
N VAL A 239 -2.17 1.02 16.20
CA VAL A 239 -2.33 -0.25 15.50
C VAL A 239 -2.33 -1.43 16.47
N ASN A 240 -2.92 -2.54 16.06
CA ASN A 240 -2.98 -3.75 16.87
C ASN A 240 -1.61 -4.45 16.93
N GLY A 241 -1.42 -5.28 17.96
CA GLY A 241 -0.21 -6.10 18.09
C GLY A 241 0.89 -5.42 18.90
N THR A 242 2.12 -5.84 18.65
CA THR A 242 3.33 -5.32 19.31
C THR A 242 4.13 -4.51 18.31
N THR A 243 4.43 -3.26 18.65
CA THR A 243 5.10 -2.31 17.76
C THR A 243 6.44 -1.89 18.34
N LEU A 244 7.31 -1.39 17.46
CA LEU A 244 8.50 -0.67 17.87
C LEU A 244 8.14 0.80 18.12
N LYS A 245 8.66 1.38 19.18
CA LYS A 245 8.50 2.80 19.51
C LYS A 245 9.81 3.50 19.22
N LEU A 246 9.77 4.49 18.34
CA LEU A 246 10.91 5.33 18.00
C LEU A 246 10.76 6.66 18.75
N ALA A 247 11.67 6.93 19.68
CA ALA A 247 11.62 8.15 20.50
C ALA A 247 12.22 9.36 19.75
N TYR A 248 11.53 9.76 18.66
CA TYR A 248 11.92 10.84 17.73
C TYR A 248 11.30 12.20 18.10
#